data_AF-A0A1T5M5M3-F1
#
_entry.id   AF-A0A1T5M5M3-F1
#
_cell.length_a   1.000
_cell.length_b   1.000
_cell.length_c   1.000
_cell.angle_alpha   90.00
_cell.angle_beta   90.00
_cell.angle_gamma   90.00
#
_symmetry.space_group_name_H-M   'P 1'
#
loop_
_entity.id
_entity.type
_entity.pdbx_description
1 polymer ?
#
loop_
_entity_poly.entity_id
_entity_poly.type
_entity_poly.pdbx_seq_one_letter_code
_entity_poly.pdbx_strand_id
1 'polypeptide(L)'
;MISPIATTKNYILQPSLLAKHMKTLEWLSATAFWKKEMLFFRKLLDEYAGKFTADDDHKKVHHLQNIVTYYKDELIDSLAAKLRLHEKKLADMLETKDELNTVYIKEHIALMQELQSANDQVRDYKEELFCLIEKAM
;
A
#
# COMPACT_ATOMS: atom_id res chain seq x y z
N MET A 1 0.04 -8.39 15.46
CA MET A 1 -0.02 -7.09 16.17
C MET A 1 -1.22 -7.12 17.10
N ILE A 2 -1.04 -6.73 18.36
CA ILE A 2 -2.16 -6.56 19.30
C ILE A 2 -2.88 -5.28 18.87
N SER A 3 -4.20 -5.32 18.67
CA SER A 3 -4.98 -4.15 18.28
C SER A 3 -4.89 -3.09 19.39
N PRO A 4 -4.54 -1.82 19.07
CA PRO A 4 -4.48 -0.74 20.06
C PRO A 4 -5.79 -0.59 20.86
N ILE A 5 -6.92 -0.89 20.20
CA ILE A 5 -8.28 -0.80 20.75
C ILE A 5 -8.60 -1.96 21.71
N ALA A 6 -7.90 -3.09 21.64
CA ALA A 6 -8.13 -4.21 22.54
C ALA A 6 -7.76 -3.89 24.01
N THR A 7 -6.90 -2.88 24.21
CA THR A 7 -6.40 -2.44 25.52
C THR A 7 -7.36 -1.46 26.21
N THR A 8 -8.28 -0.83 25.48
CA THR A 8 -9.18 0.22 25.99
C THR A 8 -10.48 -0.33 26.57
N LYS A 9 -10.43 -1.37 27.41
CA LYS A 9 -11.63 -2.07 27.96
C LYS A 9 -12.62 -1.18 28.74
N ASN A 10 -12.25 0.06 29.10
CA ASN A 10 -13.05 0.98 29.90
C ASN A 10 -13.34 2.32 29.19
N TYR A 11 -13.12 2.43 27.89
CA TYR A 11 -13.25 3.69 27.15
C TYR A 11 -14.11 3.51 25.90
N ILE A 12 -15.21 4.27 25.81
CA ILE A 12 -16.04 4.32 24.61
C ILE A 12 -15.31 5.19 23.59
N LEU A 13 -14.66 4.54 22.63
CA LEU A 13 -14.01 5.20 21.51
C LEU A 13 -15.00 5.98 20.66
N GLN A 14 -14.60 7.18 20.24
CA GLN A 14 -15.36 7.88 19.22
C GLN A 14 -15.47 7.05 17.93
N PRO A 15 -16.68 6.91 17.34
CA PRO A 15 -16.87 6.17 16.09
C PRO A 15 -15.95 6.65 14.95
N SER A 16 -15.59 7.93 14.94
CA SER A 16 -14.67 8.53 13.97
C SER A 16 -13.25 7.96 14.08
N LEU A 17 -12.74 7.72 15.29
CA LEU A 17 -11.41 7.14 15.51
C LEU A 17 -11.39 5.65 15.19
N LEU A 18 -12.46 4.94 15.53
CA LEU A 18 -12.62 3.53 15.15
C LEU A 18 -12.60 3.36 13.63
N ALA A 19 -13.32 4.22 12.89
CA ALA A 19 -13.32 4.21 11.43
C ALA A 19 -11.91 4.46 10.86
N LYS A 20 -11.16 5.40 11.42
CA LYS A 20 -9.76 5.67 11.03
C LYS A 20 -8.85 4.47 11.27
N HIS A 21 -8.96 3.84 12.45
CA HIS A 21 -8.21 2.61 12.76
C HIS A 21 -8.51 1.49 11.76
N MET A 22 -9.79 1.20 11.50
CA MET A 22 -10.20 0.19 10.53
C MET A 22 -9.61 0.49 9.15
N LYS A 23 -9.65 1.76 8.72
CA LYS A 23 -9.07 2.18 7.44
C LYS A 23 -7.55 1.96 7.38
N THR A 24 -6.83 2.26 8.45
CA THR A 24 -5.39 1.98 8.54
C THR A 24 -5.10 0.48 8.45
N LEU A 25 -5.91 -0.37 9.09
CA LEU A 25 -5.77 -1.83 9.02
C LEU A 25 -6.08 -2.39 7.61
N GLU A 26 -7.08 -1.85 6.92
CA GLU A 26 -7.36 -2.16 5.53
C GLU A 26 -6.13 -1.90 4.65
N TRP A 27 -5.51 -0.72 4.79
CA TRP A 27 -4.33 -0.36 4.03
C TRP A 27 -3.08 -1.15 4.41
N LEU A 28 -2.92 -1.54 5.69
CA LEU A 28 -1.86 -2.47 6.08
C LEU A 28 -2.03 -3.84 5.41
N SER A 29 -3.27 -4.29 5.25
CA SER A 29 -3.57 -5.52 4.53
C SER A 29 -3.31 -5.36 3.03
N ALA A 30 -3.71 -4.22 2.45
CA ALA A 30 -3.46 -3.89 1.04
C ALA A 30 -1.97 -3.81 0.71
N THR A 31 -1.14 -3.14 1.53
CA THR A 31 0.32 -3.08 1.32
C THR A 31 0.97 -4.48 1.38
N ALA A 32 0.50 -5.35 2.27
CA ALA A 32 0.96 -6.74 2.32
C ALA A 32 0.54 -7.54 1.07
N PHE A 33 -0.66 -7.28 0.55
CA PHE A 33 -1.13 -7.86 -0.70
C PHE A 33 -0.29 -7.36 -1.90
N TRP A 34 -0.08 -6.05 -2.02
CA TRP A 34 0.73 -5.47 -3.10
C TRP A 34 2.14 -6.05 -3.13
N LYS A 35 2.78 -6.31 -1.98
CA LYS A 35 4.11 -6.94 -1.95
C LYS A 35 4.11 -8.32 -2.61
N LYS A 36 3.06 -9.11 -2.40
CA LYS A 36 2.88 -10.41 -3.07
C LYS A 36 2.56 -10.23 -4.55
N GLU A 37 1.75 -9.24 -4.88
CA GLU A 37 1.36 -8.92 -6.25
C GLU A 37 2.57 -8.47 -7.09
N MET A 38 3.45 -7.61 -6.56
CA MET A 38 4.70 -7.21 -7.22
C MET A 38 5.63 -8.40 -7.48
N LEU A 39 5.71 -9.36 -6.54
CA LEU A 39 6.47 -10.59 -6.75
C LEU A 39 5.87 -11.45 -7.86
N PHE A 40 4.54 -11.49 -7.97
CA PHE A 40 3.85 -12.19 -9.04
C PHE A 40 4.12 -11.50 -10.40
N PHE A 41 3.97 -10.18 -10.48
CA PHE A 41 4.24 -9.40 -11.70
C PHE A 41 5.68 -9.57 -12.18
N ARG A 42 6.66 -9.57 -11.28
CA ARG A 42 8.05 -9.85 -11.65
C ARG A 42 8.20 -11.20 -12.33
N LYS A 43 7.65 -12.27 -11.73
CA LYS A 43 7.73 -13.62 -12.31
C LYS A 43 7.09 -13.67 -13.69
N LEU A 44 5.95 -13.00 -13.84
CA LEU A 44 5.21 -12.98 -15.10
C LEU A 44 5.96 -12.21 -16.18
N LEU A 45 6.59 -11.08 -15.85
CA LEU A 45 7.47 -10.36 -16.77
C LEU A 45 8.67 -11.22 -17.17
N ASP A 46 9.32 -11.88 -16.21
CA ASP A 46 10.48 -12.73 -16.48
C ASP A 46 10.14 -13.93 -17.38
N GLU A 47 8.94 -14.50 -17.25
CA GLU A 47 8.44 -15.60 -18.08
C GLU A 47 8.18 -15.18 -19.54
N TYR A 48 7.60 -14.00 -19.74
CA TYR A 48 7.22 -13.52 -21.07
C TYR A 48 8.28 -12.64 -21.74
N ALA A 49 9.30 -12.17 -21.02
CA ALA A 49 10.36 -11.29 -21.53
C ALA A 49 11.04 -11.83 -22.80
N GLY A 50 11.25 -13.15 -22.88
CA GLY A 50 11.87 -13.81 -24.03
C GLY A 50 10.98 -13.94 -25.27
N LYS A 51 9.67 -13.67 -25.16
CA LYS A 51 8.72 -13.75 -26.27
C LYS A 51 8.61 -12.46 -27.07
N PHE A 52 9.04 -11.35 -26.49
CA PHE A 52 9.05 -10.06 -27.16
C PHE A 52 10.32 -9.95 -28.02
N THR A 53 10.16 -9.54 -29.28
CA THR A 53 11.29 -9.36 -30.24
C THR A 53 11.40 -7.91 -30.73
N ALA A 54 10.36 -7.10 -30.51
CA ALA A 54 10.37 -5.69 -30.87
C ALA A 54 11.08 -4.85 -29.81
N ASP A 55 11.92 -3.91 -30.24
CA ASP A 55 12.68 -3.02 -29.36
C ASP A 55 11.77 -2.20 -28.41
N ASP A 56 10.60 -1.79 -28.89
CA ASP A 56 9.62 -1.06 -28.09
C ASP A 56 8.98 -1.92 -26.99
N ASP A 57 8.79 -3.21 -27.23
CA ASP A 57 8.27 -4.13 -26.21
C ASP A 57 9.33 -4.44 -25.16
N HIS A 58 10.61 -4.55 -25.55
CA HIS A 58 11.72 -4.67 -24.59
C HIS A 58 11.83 -3.45 -23.67
N LYS A 59 11.66 -2.23 -24.21
CA LYS A 59 11.64 -1.01 -23.39
C LYS A 59 10.50 -1.03 -22.37
N LYS A 60 9.31 -1.51 -22.77
CA LYS A 60 8.15 -1.63 -21.87
C LYS A 60 8.37 -2.68 -20.78
N VAL A 61 8.90 -3.85 -21.14
CA VAL A 61 9.26 -4.88 -20.15
C VAL A 61 10.25 -4.32 -19.13
N HIS A 62 11.32 -3.65 -19.59
CA HIS A 62 12.31 -3.05 -18.71
C HIS A 62 11.72 -1.95 -17.82
N HIS A 63 10.85 -1.09 -18.39
CA HIS A 63 10.13 -0.07 -17.63
C HIS A 63 9.29 -0.69 -16.50
N LEU A 64 8.48 -1.70 -16.81
CA LEU A 64 7.64 -2.40 -15.83
C LEU A 64 8.48 -3.14 -14.79
N GLN A 65 9.60 -3.77 -15.17
CA GLN A 65 10.52 -4.41 -14.21
C GLN A 65 11.11 -3.41 -13.22
N ASN A 66 11.46 -2.20 -13.68
CA ASN A 66 11.96 -1.13 -12.80
C ASN A 66 10.87 -0.65 -11.83
N ILE A 67 9.65 -0.45 -12.31
CA ILE A 67 8.50 -0.10 -11.47
C ILE A 67 8.29 -1.16 -10.41
N VAL A 68 8.19 -2.44 -10.81
CA VAL A 68 7.97 -3.55 -9.87
C VAL A 68 9.06 -3.61 -8.80
N THR A 69 10.31 -3.36 -9.17
CA THR A 69 11.44 -3.31 -8.23
C THR A 69 11.30 -2.15 -7.24
N TYR A 70 11.06 -0.93 -7.74
CA TYR A 70 10.87 0.24 -6.89
C TYR A 70 9.70 0.09 -5.91
N TYR A 71 8.56 -0.41 -6.41
CA TYR A 71 7.37 -0.59 -5.56
C TYR A 71 7.62 -1.61 -4.46
N LYS A 72 8.19 -2.76 -4.82
CA LYS A 72 8.41 -3.86 -3.90
C LYS A 72 9.44 -3.54 -2.83
N ASP A 73 10.56 -2.93 -3.21
CA ASP A 73 11.73 -2.81 -2.35
C ASP A 73 11.76 -1.49 -1.56
N GLU A 74 11.04 -0.45 -2.01
CA GLU A 74 11.05 0.87 -1.36
C GLU A 74 9.65 1.37 -0.98
N LEU A 75 8.78 1.61 -1.97
CA LEU A 75 7.55 2.37 -1.76
C LEU A 75 6.58 1.64 -0.82
N ILE A 76 6.31 0.35 -1.06
CA ILE A 76 5.36 -0.43 -0.26
C ILE A 76 5.85 -0.56 1.18
N ASP A 77 7.14 -0.82 1.38
CA ASP A 77 7.73 -0.96 2.72
C ASP A 77 7.71 0.37 3.49
N SER A 78 7.96 1.49 2.79
CA SER A 78 7.82 2.85 3.34
C SER A 78 6.39 3.16 3.77
N LEU A 79 5.40 2.89 2.92
CA LEU A 79 3.98 3.08 3.23
C LEU A 79 3.53 2.22 4.41
N ALA A 80 3.94 0.94 4.46
CA ALA A 80 3.65 0.06 5.57
C ALA A 80 4.30 0.54 6.88
N ALA A 81 5.51 1.10 6.83
CA ALA A 81 6.16 1.69 8.00
C ALA A 81 5.41 2.92 8.50
N LYS A 82 5.00 3.83 7.60
CA LYS A 82 4.17 5.00 7.94
C LYS A 82 2.85 4.60 8.59
N LEU A 83 2.16 3.59 8.05
CA LEU A 83 0.91 3.07 8.62
C LEU A 83 1.10 2.49 10.03
N ARG A 84 2.17 1.70 10.25
CA ARG A 84 2.47 1.16 11.59
C ARG A 84 2.82 2.26 12.60
N LEU A 85 3.57 3.27 12.17
CA LEU A 85 3.85 4.43 13.01
C LEU A 85 2.57 5.21 13.33
N HIS A 86 1.66 5.33 12.37
CA HIS A 86 0.37 5.99 12.57
C HIS A 86 -0.52 5.23 13.56
N GLU A 87 -0.54 3.90 13.52
CA GLU A 87 -1.22 3.06 14.53
C GLU A 87 -0.60 3.21 15.93
N LYS A 88 0.73 3.36 16.01
CA LYS A 88 1.38 3.65 17.28
C LYS A 88 0.95 5.01 17.83
N LYS A 89 0.92 6.05 16.99
CA LYS A 89 0.42 7.38 17.39
C LYS A 89 -1.04 7.33 17.84
N LEU A 90 -1.87 6.51 17.19
CA LEU A 90 -3.25 6.29 17.63
C LEU A 90 -3.27 5.67 19.04
N ALA A 91 -2.46 4.65 19.31
CA ALA A 91 -2.37 4.05 20.64
C ALA A 91 -2.00 5.09 21.71
N ASP A 92 -0.96 5.88 21.46
CA ASP A 92 -0.49 6.94 22.36
C ASP A 92 -1.60 8.00 22.60
N MET A 93 -2.37 8.35 21.55
CA MET A 93 -3.49 9.29 21.63
C MET A 93 -4.66 8.72 22.46
N LEU A 94 -4.92 7.41 22.37
CA LEU A 94 -5.95 6.75 23.17
C LEU A 94 -5.56 6.63 24.65
N GLU A 95 -4.27 6.41 24.94
CA GLU A 95 -3.75 6.41 26.31
C GLU A 95 -3.84 7.80 26.96
N THR A 96 -3.52 8.84 26.19
CA THR A 96 -3.58 10.24 26.65
C THR A 96 -4.99 10.85 26.60
N LYS A 97 -5.96 10.15 25.99
CA LYS A 97 -7.36 10.58 25.80
C LYS A 97 -7.51 11.89 25.00
N ASP A 98 -6.53 12.20 24.14
CA ASP A 98 -6.55 13.38 23.26
C ASP A 98 -7.23 13.06 21.92
N GLU A 99 -8.51 12.70 21.94
CA GLU A 99 -9.24 12.22 20.77
C GLU A 99 -9.41 13.26 19.65
N LEU A 100 -9.22 14.55 19.95
CA LEU A 100 -9.40 15.67 19.03
C LEU A 100 -8.07 16.20 18.48
N ASN A 101 -7.00 15.41 18.57
CA ASN A 101 -5.69 15.81 18.10
C ASN A 101 -5.72 16.12 16.58
N THR A 102 -5.76 17.41 16.27
CA THR A 102 -5.90 17.87 14.88
C THR A 102 -4.69 17.55 14.02
N VAL A 103 -3.51 17.38 14.62
CA VAL A 103 -2.29 16.96 13.93
C VAL A 103 -2.44 15.52 13.45
N TYR A 104 -2.85 14.60 14.35
CA TYR A 104 -3.12 13.21 13.99
C TYR A 104 -4.15 13.10 12.86
N ILE A 105 -5.26 13.86 12.95
CA ILE A 105 -6.32 13.82 11.92
C ILE A 105 -5.79 14.28 10.56
N LYS A 106 -4.99 15.35 10.51
CA LYS A 106 -4.38 15.84 9.26
C LYS A 106 -3.39 14.84 8.68
N GLU A 107 -2.54 14.26 9.53
CA GLU A 107 -1.60 13.21 9.12
C GLU A 107 -2.35 11.99 8.56
N HIS A 108 -3.45 11.59 9.19
CA HIS A 108 -4.28 10.48 8.72
C HIS A 108 -4.79 10.76 7.30
N ILE A 109 -5.38 11.95 7.07
CA ILE A 109 -5.92 12.31 5.75
C ILE A 109 -4.82 12.30 4.68
N ALA A 110 -3.67 12.90 4.97
CA ALA A 110 -2.54 12.93 4.05
C ALA A 110 -2.03 11.52 3.72
N LEU A 111 -1.91 10.66 4.73
CA LEU A 111 -1.49 9.27 4.53
C LEU A 111 -2.50 8.48 3.70
N MET A 112 -3.81 8.66 3.94
CA MET A 112 -4.86 8.00 3.14
C MET A 112 -4.81 8.46 1.67
N GLN A 113 -4.54 9.74 1.42
CA GLN A 113 -4.38 10.27 0.06
C GLN A 113 -3.15 9.67 -0.62
N GLU A 114 -2.01 9.60 0.07
CA GLU A 114 -0.78 8.98 -0.44
C GLU A 114 -1.02 7.51 -0.83
N LEU A 115 -1.71 6.76 0.03
CA LEU A 115 -2.06 5.35 -0.24
C LEU A 115 -3.03 5.19 -1.40
N GLN A 116 -4.00 6.09 -1.52
CA GLN A 116 -4.93 6.07 -2.64
C GLN A 116 -4.21 6.32 -3.97
N SER A 117 -3.31 7.31 -4.01
CA SER A 117 -2.50 7.57 -5.22
C SER A 117 -1.62 6.38 -5.57
N ALA A 118 -0.99 5.73 -4.58
CA ALA A 118 -0.22 4.52 -4.81
C ALA A 118 -1.10 3.37 -5.34
N ASN A 119 -2.32 3.22 -4.83
CA ASN A 119 -3.26 2.21 -5.30
C ASN A 119 -3.66 2.43 -6.76
N ASP A 120 -3.95 3.68 -7.13
CA ASP A 120 -4.30 4.03 -8.51
C ASP A 120 -3.13 3.71 -9.46
N GLN A 121 -1.89 4.06 -9.08
CA GLN A 121 -0.70 3.70 -9.85
C GLN A 121 -0.52 2.19 -10.00
N VAL A 122 -0.71 1.41 -8.92
CA VAL A 122 -0.63 -0.07 -8.98
C VAL A 122 -1.67 -0.64 -9.95
N ARG A 123 -2.89 -0.08 -9.97
CA ARG A 123 -3.92 -0.49 -10.94
C ARG A 123 -3.48 -0.20 -12.37
N ASP A 124 -3.01 1.01 -12.63
CA ASP A 124 -2.63 1.43 -13.98
C ASP A 124 -1.47 0.57 -14.51
N TYR A 125 -0.48 0.26 -13.67
CA TYR A 125 0.63 -0.64 -14.03
C TYR A 125 0.18 -2.08 -14.25
N LYS A 126 -0.79 -2.55 -13.47
CA LYS A 126 -1.37 -3.88 -13.66
C LYS A 126 -2.05 -4.00 -15.01
N GLU A 127 -2.82 -2.98 -15.40
CA GLU A 127 -3.46 -2.93 -16.71
C GLU A 127 -2.42 -2.92 -17.83
N GLU A 128 -1.39 -2.07 -17.74
CA GLU A 128 -0.30 -2.02 -18.72
C GLU A 128 0.43 -3.36 -18.86
N LEU A 129 0.73 -4.01 -17.74
CA LEU A 129 1.39 -5.30 -17.69
C LEU A 129 0.56 -6.39 -18.38
N PHE A 130 -0.74 -6.48 -18.10
CA PHE A 130 -1.58 -7.49 -18.74
C PHE A 130 -1.76 -7.22 -20.23
N CYS A 131 -1.95 -5.97 -20.66
CA CYS A 131 -1.98 -5.62 -22.07
C CYS A 131 -0.67 -5.98 -22.80
N LEU A 132 0.48 -5.90 -22.12
CA LEU A 132 1.75 -6.32 -22.69
C LEU A 132 1.81 -7.85 -22.82
N ILE A 133 1.42 -8.60 -21.79
CA ILE A 133 1.45 -10.06 -21.78
C ILE A 133 0.48 -10.66 -22.80
N GLU A 134 -0.71 -10.07 -22.97
CA GLU A 134 -1.69 -10.49 -23.98
C GLU A 134 -1.13 -10.46 -25.40
N LYS A 135 -0.15 -9.57 -25.69
CA LYS A 135 0.52 -9.54 -27.00
C LYS A 135 1.51 -10.69 -27.23
N ALA A 136 1.97 -11.31 -26.15
CA ALA A 136 2.93 -12.42 -26.18
C ALA A 136 2.28 -13.79 -25.90
N MET A 137 0.96 -13.83 -25.73
CA MET A 137 0.15 -15.05 -25.75
C MET A 137 -0.21 -15.41 -27.18
#